data_AF-A0A4R6G024-F1
#
_entry.id   AF-A0A4R6G024-F1
#
_cell.length_a   1.000
_cell.length_b   1.000
_cell.length_c   1.000
_cell.angle_alpha   90.00
_cell.angle_beta   90.00
_cell.angle_gamma   90.00
#
_symmetry.space_group_name_H-M   'P 1'
#
loop_
_entity.id
_entity.type
_entity.pdbx_description
1 polymer ?
#
loop_
_entity_poly.entity_id
_entity_poly.type
_entity_poly.pdbx_seq_one_letter_code
_entity_poly.pdbx_strand_id
1 'polypeptide(L)'
;MALFSRGKRDRDQPVDAEVERPAEPEAGESPDSASSDVVTPEATDAAAEASVGISISSFRGVGVAPTTPTQPAAALRAEPGTRAEPGTPAHAGTQPDAGTQPDAGTQPDAGTQPAPIGQLRLGREVAPPPRETVPGLRDNVLLADALAALPTDPTGQQILHVARQLLQGTLYLRVKGDARALLSEGKELPLAIVTLGEENFVVAYSGGEALGASLRNDGANDTSAMGQPALTVIRYVLAGPYAGLVIDPASAPARIVLRRDILERMVDGIDPRLEIKALLSGERSAATPAAVAEALGRAPFWVAVSRVGDAGRLGVAEARTAEGERFVELFSHPLEAVALGRGDQPAPMNAEQLAKALRADPGITGVIIDPAGPWIRIHRDDLEALAAPA
;
A
#
# COMPACT_ATOMS: atom_id res chain seq x y z
N MET A 1 0.01 42.18 35.76
CA MET A 1 0.04 43.38 36.63
C MET A 1 -0.93 44.42 36.07
N ALA A 2 -1.28 45.45 36.83
CA ALA A 2 -2.11 46.58 36.37
C ALA A 2 -1.25 47.63 35.59
N LEU A 3 -1.71 48.79 35.08
CA LEU A 3 -2.87 49.66 35.37
C LEU A 3 -3.37 50.40 34.09
N PHE A 4 -4.44 51.20 34.26
CA PHE A 4 -4.85 52.39 33.46
C PHE A 4 -5.69 52.15 32.18
N SER A 5 -6.66 53.02 31.81
CA SER A 5 -7.19 54.21 32.52
C SER A 5 -8.62 54.63 32.11
N ARG A 6 -9.25 55.38 33.04
CA ARG A 6 -10.35 56.38 32.94
C ARG A 6 -10.87 56.78 31.54
N GLY A 7 -12.18 57.01 31.32
CA GLY A 7 -13.36 56.98 32.22
C GLY A 7 -14.31 58.19 32.02
N LYS A 8 -15.35 58.30 32.88
CA LYS A 8 -16.44 59.32 32.92
C LYS A 8 -17.54 59.18 31.84
N ARG A 9 -18.84 59.41 32.12
CA ARG A 9 -19.48 59.81 33.41
C ARG A 9 -20.95 59.35 33.55
N ASP A 10 -21.34 59.22 34.82
CA ASP A 10 -22.67 59.33 35.46
C ASP A 10 -23.89 59.82 34.64
N ARG A 11 -25.15 59.46 34.98
CA ARG A 11 -25.76 58.39 35.82
C ARG A 11 -27.28 58.60 35.79
N ASP A 12 -28.10 57.55 35.80
CA ASP A 12 -29.16 57.37 36.80
C ASP A 12 -29.88 56.02 36.65
N GLN A 13 -30.47 55.59 37.76
CA GLN A 13 -31.23 54.35 37.98
C GLN A 13 -32.34 54.72 38.97
N PRO A 14 -33.50 54.03 38.99
CA PRO A 14 -33.54 52.64 39.47
C PRO A 14 -34.33 51.64 38.62
N VAL A 15 -34.16 50.39 39.06
CA VAL A 15 -34.96 49.16 38.88
C VAL A 15 -36.46 49.33 39.18
N ASP A 16 -37.41 48.40 38.95
CA ASP A 16 -37.47 46.94 38.65
C ASP A 16 -38.67 46.71 37.67
N ALA A 17 -39.05 45.59 37.06
CA ALA A 17 -38.51 44.26 36.69
C ALA A 17 -39.74 43.31 36.49
N GLU A 18 -39.92 42.73 35.30
CA GLU A 18 -40.76 41.53 34.94
C GLU A 18 -40.60 41.35 33.40
N VAL A 19 -40.13 40.22 32.82
CA VAL A 19 -40.80 38.90 32.63
C VAL A 19 -42.07 39.05 31.76
N GLU A 20 -42.25 38.41 30.60
CA GLU A 20 -41.84 37.06 30.16
C GLU A 20 -41.33 36.97 28.68
N ARG A 21 -41.38 35.79 28.03
CA ARG A 21 -40.78 35.47 26.71
C ARG A 21 -41.84 34.88 25.70
N PRO A 22 -41.52 34.48 24.44
CA PRO A 22 -42.32 34.93 23.29
C PRO A 22 -43.00 33.81 22.47
N ALA A 23 -43.70 34.19 21.39
CA ALA A 23 -44.08 33.29 20.30
C ALA A 23 -44.05 33.99 18.92
N GLU A 24 -43.35 33.37 17.98
CA GLU A 24 -43.39 33.55 16.51
C GLU A 24 -44.58 32.72 15.90
N PRO A 25 -44.94 32.73 14.59
CA PRO A 25 -44.07 32.89 13.41
C PRO A 25 -44.66 33.67 12.19
N GLU A 26 -44.16 33.34 11.00
CA GLU A 26 -44.06 34.18 9.78
C GLU A 26 -45.23 34.09 8.77
N ALA A 27 -45.20 34.96 7.75
CA ALA A 27 -45.90 34.82 6.46
C ALA A 27 -45.02 34.03 5.46
N GLY A 28 -45.54 33.27 4.50
CA GLY A 28 -46.02 33.74 3.18
C GLY A 28 -45.00 33.35 2.09
N GLU A 29 -45.31 33.08 0.82
CA GLU A 29 -46.58 33.06 0.06
C GLU A 29 -46.42 32.06 -1.13
N SER A 30 -47.48 31.76 -1.92
CA SER A 30 -47.51 30.77 -3.04
C SER A 30 -47.50 31.47 -4.43
N PRO A 31 -47.72 30.83 -5.62
CA PRO A 31 -47.95 29.43 -6.02
C PRO A 31 -46.91 28.97 -7.12
N ASP A 32 -47.10 28.13 -8.17
CA ASP A 32 -48.23 27.46 -8.84
C ASP A 32 -47.76 26.29 -9.76
N SER A 33 -48.70 25.52 -10.35
CA SER A 33 -48.65 24.64 -11.56
C SER A 33 -47.55 23.55 -11.68
N ALA A 34 -47.82 22.23 -11.80
CA ALA A 34 -48.74 21.44 -12.67
C ALA A 34 -48.34 21.37 -14.16
N SER A 35 -48.42 20.25 -14.91
CA SER A 35 -48.57 18.80 -14.61
C SER A 35 -48.28 17.99 -15.89
N SER A 36 -47.71 16.76 -15.81
CA SER A 36 -47.58 15.83 -16.95
C SER A 36 -47.73 14.35 -16.56
N ASP A 37 -48.27 13.56 -17.49
CA ASP A 37 -48.87 12.22 -17.36
C ASP A 37 -48.14 11.08 -16.63
N VAL A 38 -48.96 10.13 -16.13
CA VAL A 38 -48.56 8.80 -15.66
C VAL A 38 -48.88 7.75 -16.72
N VAL A 39 -47.87 6.96 -17.12
CA VAL A 39 -48.08 5.67 -17.82
C VAL A 39 -47.20 4.61 -17.18
N THR A 40 -47.82 3.62 -16.54
CA THR A 40 -47.15 2.42 -16.01
C THR A 40 -47.30 1.27 -17.00
N PRO A 41 -46.21 0.56 -17.33
CA PRO A 41 -46.26 -0.86 -17.67
C PRO A 41 -45.68 -1.73 -16.55
N GLU A 42 -46.11 -2.98 -16.51
CA GLU A 42 -45.86 -3.94 -15.43
C GLU A 42 -44.44 -4.53 -15.46
N ALA A 43 -43.98 -5.08 -14.33
CA ALA A 43 -42.61 -5.56 -14.17
C ALA A 43 -42.39 -6.96 -14.75
N THR A 44 -41.19 -7.20 -15.30
CA THR A 44 -40.60 -8.54 -15.46
C THR A 44 -39.30 -8.60 -14.66
N ASP A 45 -39.21 -9.61 -13.80
CA ASP A 45 -38.11 -9.83 -12.85
C ASP A 45 -36.84 -10.44 -13.52
N ALA A 46 -35.80 -10.68 -12.71
CA ALA A 46 -34.60 -11.47 -12.98
C ALA A 46 -33.44 -10.79 -13.76
N ALA A 47 -32.91 -9.70 -13.17
CA ALA A 47 -31.49 -9.35 -13.29
C ALA A 47 -30.91 -8.98 -11.90
N ALA A 48 -30.91 -9.94 -10.97
CA ALA A 48 -30.42 -9.72 -9.62
C ALA A 48 -28.89 -9.57 -9.59
N GLU A 49 -28.40 -8.32 -9.59
CA GLU A 49 -27.00 -8.03 -9.30
C GLU A 49 -26.66 -8.52 -7.88
N ALA A 50 -25.63 -9.37 -7.78
CA ALA A 50 -25.22 -9.97 -6.51
C ALA A 50 -24.46 -8.97 -5.62
N SER A 51 -25.19 -8.03 -5.02
CA SER A 51 -24.66 -7.02 -4.09
C SER A 51 -24.27 -7.65 -2.74
N VAL A 52 -23.13 -8.34 -2.73
CA VAL A 52 -22.56 -8.95 -1.52
C VAL A 52 -22.12 -7.85 -0.54
N GLY A 53 -22.73 -7.83 0.64
CA GLY A 53 -22.46 -6.83 1.68
C GLY A 53 -21.09 -7.01 2.35
N ILE A 54 -20.04 -6.45 1.75
CA ILE A 54 -18.69 -6.47 2.32
C ILE A 54 -18.62 -5.43 3.45
N SER A 55 -18.78 -5.89 4.70
CA SER A 55 -18.62 -5.06 5.91
C SER A 55 -17.15 -4.73 6.17
N ILE A 56 -16.74 -3.52 5.80
CA ILE A 56 -15.35 -3.04 5.93
C ILE A 56 -15.12 -2.43 7.32
N SER A 57 -13.98 -2.76 7.94
CA SER A 57 -13.51 -2.15 9.18
C SER A 57 -11.99 -1.99 9.15
N SER A 58 -11.51 -0.82 9.58
CA SER A 58 -10.10 -0.51 9.80
C SER A 58 -9.87 -0.21 11.28
N PHE A 59 -9.06 -1.03 11.95
CA PHE A 59 -8.81 -0.88 13.40
C PHE A 59 -7.33 -1.07 13.77
N ARG A 60 -6.95 -0.50 14.92
CA ARG A 60 -5.57 -0.39 15.42
C ARG A 60 -5.27 -1.43 16.50
N GLY A 61 -4.99 -2.66 16.08
CA GLY A 61 -4.18 -3.68 16.78
C GLY A 61 -4.48 -4.00 18.25
N VAL A 62 -4.93 -5.23 18.52
CA VAL A 62 -4.98 -5.82 19.87
C VAL A 62 -4.01 -7.01 19.93
N GLY A 63 -3.17 -7.07 20.97
CA GLY A 63 -2.29 -8.20 21.21
C GLY A 63 -2.85 -9.14 22.26
N VAL A 64 -3.07 -10.41 21.89
CA VAL A 64 -3.37 -11.53 22.80
C VAL A 64 -2.53 -12.72 22.35
N ALA A 65 -2.02 -13.51 23.30
CA ALA A 65 -1.18 -14.67 22.98
C ALA A 65 -2.03 -15.86 22.50
N PRO A 66 -1.65 -16.58 21.42
CA PRO A 66 -2.42 -17.69 20.91
C PRO A 66 -2.38 -18.89 21.86
N THR A 67 -3.56 -19.47 22.14
CA THR A 67 -3.66 -20.83 22.69
C THR A 67 -4.01 -21.84 21.58
N THR A 68 -3.70 -23.11 21.79
CA THR A 68 -3.59 -24.11 20.72
C THR A 68 -4.91 -24.33 19.94
N PRO A 69 -4.93 -24.23 18.59
CA PRO A 69 -6.13 -24.49 17.81
C PRO A 69 -6.48 -25.99 17.79
N THR A 70 -7.78 -26.30 17.85
CA THR A 70 -8.31 -27.66 17.68
C THR A 70 -8.64 -27.91 16.21
N GLN A 71 -8.34 -29.12 15.71
CA GLN A 71 -8.50 -29.48 14.29
C GLN A 71 -9.98 -29.54 13.84
N PRO A 72 -10.31 -29.02 12.64
CA PRO A 72 -11.44 -29.52 11.84
C PRO A 72 -11.04 -30.77 11.04
N ALA A 73 -12.02 -31.55 10.59
CA ALA A 73 -11.81 -32.87 9.98
C ALA A 73 -12.20 -32.93 8.48
N ALA A 74 -12.00 -34.12 7.89
CA ALA A 74 -12.41 -34.57 6.55
C ALA A 74 -11.59 -34.03 5.36
N ALA A 75 -10.63 -34.84 4.91
CA ALA A 75 -10.05 -34.75 3.57
C ALA A 75 -10.96 -35.45 2.54
N LEU A 76 -11.03 -34.92 1.31
CA LEU A 76 -11.67 -35.58 0.16
C LEU A 76 -10.62 -35.92 -0.89
N ARG A 77 -10.64 -37.18 -1.36
CA ARG A 77 -9.82 -37.68 -2.46
C ARG A 77 -10.45 -37.31 -3.81
N ALA A 78 -9.59 -37.17 -4.83
CA ALA A 78 -9.96 -37.35 -6.23
C ALA A 78 -8.96 -38.34 -6.87
N GLU A 79 -9.44 -39.23 -7.73
CA GLU A 79 -8.65 -40.19 -8.51
C GLU A 79 -9.01 -40.08 -10.01
N PRO A 80 -8.17 -40.60 -10.95
CA PRO A 80 -7.93 -39.89 -12.21
C PRO A 80 -8.62 -40.45 -13.47
N GLY A 81 -8.69 -39.58 -14.48
CA GLY A 81 -8.97 -39.88 -15.89
C GLY A 81 -8.79 -38.60 -16.73
N THR A 82 -8.43 -38.61 -18.02
CA THR A 82 -8.16 -39.73 -18.95
C THR A 82 -7.15 -39.26 -20.02
N ARG A 83 -6.31 -40.15 -20.55
CA ARG A 83 -5.33 -39.85 -21.63
C ARG A 83 -5.92 -40.05 -23.03
N ALA A 84 -5.70 -39.10 -23.94
CA ALA A 84 -5.75 -39.31 -25.38
C ALA A 84 -4.83 -38.31 -26.14
N GLU A 85 -4.19 -38.81 -27.20
CA GLU A 85 -3.28 -38.12 -28.16
C GLU A 85 -3.53 -38.77 -29.56
N PRO A 86 -2.90 -38.38 -30.69
CA PRO A 86 -2.31 -37.10 -31.10
C PRO A 86 -2.68 -36.61 -32.53
N GLY A 87 -2.72 -35.28 -32.74
CA GLY A 87 -2.08 -34.52 -33.85
C GLY A 87 -2.26 -34.82 -35.37
N THR A 88 -1.62 -33.95 -36.18
CA THR A 88 -1.33 -34.03 -37.65
C THR A 88 -2.40 -33.45 -38.62
N PRO A 89 -2.02 -32.66 -39.66
CA PRO A 89 -0.88 -31.74 -39.83
C PRO A 89 -1.33 -30.28 -40.14
N ALA A 90 -0.37 -29.39 -40.44
CA ALA A 90 -0.64 -27.99 -40.81
C ALA A 90 -0.88 -27.78 -42.33
N HIS A 91 -1.59 -26.70 -42.66
CA HIS A 91 -1.57 -26.06 -43.98
C HIS A 91 -1.16 -24.58 -43.83
N ALA A 92 -0.58 -24.00 -44.88
CA ALA A 92 0.10 -22.70 -44.82
C ALA A 92 -0.49 -21.63 -45.75
N GLY A 93 -0.41 -20.38 -45.30
CA GLY A 93 -0.20 -19.21 -46.18
C GLY A 93 -1.42 -18.44 -46.66
N THR A 94 -1.71 -17.31 -45.99
CA THR A 94 -2.09 -16.07 -46.67
C THR A 94 -1.81 -14.85 -45.80
N GLN A 95 -1.35 -13.76 -46.42
CA GLN A 95 -1.02 -12.46 -45.82
C GLN A 95 -0.88 -11.44 -46.98
N PRO A 96 -1.07 -10.12 -46.80
CA PRO A 96 -1.86 -9.38 -45.80
C PRO A 96 -3.14 -8.77 -46.42
N ASP A 97 -3.93 -8.05 -45.62
CA ASP A 97 -4.25 -6.66 -45.99
C ASP A 97 -4.48 -5.79 -44.74
N ALA A 98 -4.60 -4.47 -44.91
CA ALA A 98 -4.25 -3.49 -43.88
C ALA A 98 -5.41 -2.82 -43.11
N GLY A 99 -5.09 -2.37 -41.89
CA GLY A 99 -5.47 -1.02 -41.44
C GLY A 99 -6.67 -0.87 -40.51
N THR A 100 -6.44 -0.94 -39.20
CA THR A 100 -7.09 -0.03 -38.23
C THR A 100 -6.15 0.22 -37.06
N GLN A 101 -5.99 1.46 -36.62
CA GLN A 101 -5.12 1.89 -35.52
C GLN A 101 -5.97 2.30 -34.32
N PRO A 102 -5.79 1.66 -33.14
CA PRO A 102 -6.18 2.21 -31.84
C PRO A 102 -5.04 3.02 -31.20
N ASP A 103 -5.40 3.90 -30.26
CA ASP A 103 -4.51 4.94 -29.71
C ASP A 103 -3.58 4.52 -28.56
N ALA A 104 -2.60 5.40 -28.31
CA ALA A 104 -1.92 5.66 -27.04
C ALA A 104 -1.65 4.43 -26.14
N GLY A 105 -0.56 3.70 -26.43
CA GLY A 105 -0.12 2.61 -25.58
C GLY A 105 0.24 3.06 -24.16
N THR A 106 -0.45 2.50 -23.16
CA THR A 106 0.05 2.45 -21.78
C THR A 106 1.40 1.71 -21.80
N GLN A 107 2.48 2.42 -21.50
CA GLN A 107 3.82 1.86 -21.54
C GLN A 107 3.95 0.72 -20.50
N PRO A 108 4.24 -0.53 -20.90
CA PRO A 108 4.52 -1.60 -19.95
C PRO A 108 5.85 -1.30 -19.24
N ASP A 109 5.93 -1.60 -17.94
CA ASP A 109 7.21 -1.55 -17.22
C ASP A 109 8.21 -2.51 -17.88
N ALA A 110 9.29 -1.94 -18.43
CA ALA A 110 10.16 -2.65 -19.35
C ALA A 110 10.99 -3.72 -18.62
N GLY A 111 10.86 -4.98 -19.07
CA GLY A 111 11.60 -6.11 -18.52
C GLY A 111 13.12 -5.92 -18.53
N THR A 112 13.80 -6.56 -17.58
CA THR A 112 15.21 -6.33 -17.21
C THR A 112 16.22 -6.47 -18.36
N GLN A 113 16.46 -5.39 -19.10
CA GLN A 113 17.54 -5.32 -20.08
C GLN A 113 18.85 -4.79 -19.44
N PRO A 114 20.05 -5.28 -19.83
CA PRO A 114 21.33 -4.79 -19.28
C PRO A 114 21.76 -3.42 -19.85
N ALA A 115 21.14 -2.33 -19.38
CA ALA A 115 21.65 -0.97 -19.59
C ALA A 115 23.03 -0.75 -18.91
N PRO A 116 23.92 0.10 -19.48
CA PRO A 116 25.30 0.27 -19.02
C PRO A 116 25.45 0.87 -17.61
N ILE A 117 26.64 0.71 -17.03
CA ILE A 117 26.98 1.17 -15.69
C ILE A 117 27.00 2.70 -15.63
N GLY A 118 26.37 3.28 -14.60
CA GLY A 118 26.49 4.70 -14.25
C GLY A 118 25.31 5.60 -14.63
N GLN A 119 24.26 5.08 -15.28
CA GLN A 119 23.00 5.80 -15.49
C GLN A 119 21.94 5.42 -14.46
N LEU A 120 21.20 6.43 -14.00
CA LEU A 120 20.08 6.30 -13.07
C LEU A 120 18.96 5.39 -13.63
N ARG A 121 18.87 4.16 -13.13
CA ARG A 121 17.67 3.32 -13.29
C ARG A 121 16.68 3.61 -12.15
N LEU A 122 16.09 4.78 -12.19
CA LEU A 122 14.96 5.10 -11.31
C LEU A 122 13.73 4.30 -11.74
N GLY A 123 12.98 3.78 -10.77
CA GLY A 123 11.64 3.22 -10.98
C GLY A 123 10.60 4.31 -11.24
N ARG A 124 9.32 3.97 -11.02
CA ARG A 124 8.23 4.95 -11.12
C ARG A 124 8.43 6.10 -10.12
N GLU A 125 8.19 7.34 -10.55
CA GLU A 125 8.35 8.51 -9.70
C GLU A 125 7.22 8.60 -8.66
N VAL A 126 5.99 8.68 -9.13
CA VAL A 126 4.79 8.82 -8.29
C VAL A 126 4.13 7.45 -8.12
N ALA A 127 3.52 7.23 -6.96
CA ALA A 127 2.63 6.09 -6.75
C ALA A 127 1.43 6.16 -7.73
N PRO A 128 0.83 5.01 -8.11
CA PRO A 128 -0.45 4.98 -8.80
C PRO A 128 -1.53 5.79 -8.08
N PRO A 129 -2.50 6.36 -8.81
CA PRO A 129 -3.69 6.92 -8.17
C PRO A 129 -4.42 5.85 -7.35
N PRO A 130 -5.10 6.23 -6.25
CA PRO A 130 -5.96 5.32 -5.50
C PRO A 130 -6.98 4.60 -6.39
N ARG A 131 -7.26 3.33 -6.10
CA ARG A 131 -8.25 2.49 -6.78
C ARG A 131 -9.19 1.87 -5.76
N GLU A 132 -10.47 1.75 -6.11
CA GLU A 132 -11.47 0.99 -5.35
C GLU A 132 -12.19 0.03 -6.31
N THR A 133 -11.65 -1.18 -6.49
CA THR A 133 -12.27 -2.20 -7.34
C THR A 133 -13.53 -2.81 -6.70
N VAL A 134 -13.71 -2.58 -5.40
CA VAL A 134 -14.97 -2.77 -4.66
C VAL A 134 -15.26 -1.45 -3.92
N PRO A 135 -16.48 -0.88 -3.96
CA PRO A 135 -16.78 0.40 -3.31
C PRO A 135 -16.44 0.41 -1.82
N GLY A 136 -15.71 1.43 -1.37
CA GLY A 136 -15.20 1.58 0.00
C GLY A 136 -13.98 0.72 0.34
N LEU A 137 -13.53 -0.15 -0.57
CA LEU A 137 -12.37 -1.01 -0.42
C LEU A 137 -11.21 -0.46 -1.25
N ARG A 138 -10.36 0.36 -0.62
CA ARG A 138 -9.17 0.91 -1.26
C ARG A 138 -8.12 -0.17 -1.51
N ASP A 139 -7.84 -0.43 -2.78
CA ASP A 139 -6.88 -1.44 -3.21
C ASP A 139 -5.44 -1.01 -2.89
N ASN A 140 -4.59 -2.00 -2.59
CA ASN A 140 -3.16 -1.83 -2.48
C ASN A 140 -2.50 -1.84 -3.86
N VAL A 141 -2.68 -0.74 -4.59
CA VAL A 141 -2.33 -0.68 -6.03
C VAL A 141 -0.85 -1.02 -6.29
N LEU A 142 0.08 -0.57 -5.45
CA LEU A 142 1.51 -0.88 -5.60
C LEU A 142 1.83 -2.38 -5.44
N LEU A 143 1.08 -3.08 -4.57
CA LEU A 143 1.19 -4.53 -4.42
C LEU A 143 0.52 -5.27 -5.59
N ALA A 144 -0.68 -4.84 -5.99
CA ALA A 144 -1.43 -5.45 -7.09
C ALA A 144 -0.69 -5.32 -8.44
N ASP A 145 -0.19 -4.13 -8.77
CA ASP A 145 0.65 -3.87 -9.94
C ASP A 145 1.90 -4.78 -9.93
N ALA A 146 2.58 -4.91 -8.78
CA ALA A 146 3.80 -5.72 -8.65
C ALA A 146 3.55 -7.23 -8.69
N LEU A 147 2.38 -7.71 -8.24
CA LEU A 147 1.94 -9.09 -8.40
C LEU A 147 1.58 -9.40 -9.86
N ALA A 148 0.87 -8.48 -10.53
CA ALA A 148 0.54 -8.62 -11.96
C ALA A 148 1.79 -8.67 -12.86
N ALA A 149 2.90 -8.08 -12.42
CA ALA A 149 4.20 -8.15 -13.10
C ALA A 149 5.01 -9.44 -12.83
N LEU A 150 4.51 -10.40 -12.04
CA LEU A 150 5.22 -11.66 -11.79
C LEU A 150 5.07 -12.65 -12.97
N PRO A 151 6.17 -13.25 -13.45
CA PRO A 151 6.10 -14.44 -14.29
C PRO A 151 5.76 -15.68 -13.45
N THR A 152 5.41 -16.79 -14.11
CA THR A 152 5.10 -18.08 -13.47
C THR A 152 6.18 -18.55 -12.49
N ASP A 153 7.45 -18.36 -12.85
CA ASP A 153 8.63 -18.72 -12.07
C ASP A 153 9.40 -17.43 -11.69
N PRO A 154 9.02 -16.73 -10.61
CA PRO A 154 9.60 -15.44 -10.27
C PRO A 154 11.00 -15.59 -9.66
N THR A 155 11.94 -14.75 -10.11
CA THR A 155 13.28 -14.68 -9.52
C THR A 155 13.24 -14.11 -8.10
N GLY A 156 14.26 -14.41 -7.29
CA GLY A 156 14.40 -13.83 -5.95
C GLY A 156 14.36 -12.30 -5.92
N GLN A 157 14.85 -11.62 -6.97
CA GLN A 157 14.75 -10.17 -7.13
C GLN A 157 13.31 -9.69 -7.32
N GLN A 158 12.49 -10.40 -8.11
CA GLN A 158 11.06 -10.10 -8.29
C GLN A 158 10.26 -10.38 -7.00
N ILE A 159 10.59 -11.46 -6.28
CA ILE A 159 10.04 -11.74 -4.95
C ILE A 159 10.34 -10.60 -3.97
N LEU A 160 11.58 -10.07 -3.94
CA LEU A 160 11.94 -8.92 -3.12
C LEU A 160 11.28 -7.62 -3.58
N HIS A 161 11.05 -7.43 -4.88
CA HIS A 161 10.27 -6.30 -5.40
C HIS A 161 8.84 -6.34 -4.85
N VAL A 162 8.17 -7.50 -4.90
CA VAL A 162 6.82 -7.65 -4.31
C VAL A 162 6.87 -7.46 -2.80
N ALA A 163 7.87 -7.98 -2.09
CA ALA A 163 8.02 -7.81 -0.64
C ALA A 163 8.15 -6.32 -0.23
N ARG A 164 8.90 -5.48 -0.96
CA ARG A 164 8.99 -4.04 -0.64
C ARG A 164 7.70 -3.27 -0.95
N GLN A 165 6.88 -3.72 -1.91
CA GLN A 165 5.54 -3.14 -2.15
C GLN A 165 4.51 -3.64 -1.14
N LEU A 166 4.63 -4.89 -0.66
CA LEU A 166 3.78 -5.44 0.40
C LEU A 166 3.85 -4.63 1.70
N LEU A 167 4.97 -3.97 1.99
CA LEU A 167 5.12 -3.08 3.17
C LEU A 167 4.32 -1.78 3.08
N GLN A 168 3.53 -1.58 2.02
CA GLN A 168 2.82 -0.33 1.72
C GLN A 168 1.31 -0.58 1.78
N GLY A 169 0.54 0.45 2.14
CA GLY A 169 -0.93 0.38 2.12
C GLY A 169 -1.58 -0.63 3.07
N THR A 170 -2.73 -1.15 2.63
CA THR A 170 -3.64 -2.02 3.38
C THR A 170 -3.60 -3.44 2.81
N LEU A 171 -3.85 -4.44 3.64
CA LEU A 171 -4.16 -5.81 3.25
C LEU A 171 -5.52 -6.19 3.79
N TYR A 172 -6.24 -7.00 3.03
CA TYR A 172 -7.55 -7.50 3.43
C TYR A 172 -7.46 -8.94 3.89
N LEU A 173 -8.02 -9.23 5.08
CA LEU A 173 -8.08 -10.56 5.65
C LEU A 173 -9.54 -11.05 5.59
N ARG A 174 -9.77 -12.23 5.00
CA ARG A 174 -11.10 -12.86 5.01
C ARG A 174 -11.34 -13.53 6.36
N VAL A 175 -12.49 -13.24 6.96
CA VAL A 175 -12.96 -13.76 8.26
C VAL A 175 -14.24 -14.55 8.02
N LYS A 176 -14.39 -15.73 8.64
CA LYS A 176 -15.65 -16.47 8.60
C LYS A 176 -16.69 -15.84 9.53
N GLY A 177 -17.88 -15.50 9.02
CA GLY A 177 -18.90 -14.75 9.75
C GLY A 177 -18.61 -13.25 9.87
N ASP A 178 -19.31 -12.57 10.79
CA ASP A 178 -19.15 -11.12 11.04
C ASP A 178 -17.91 -10.83 11.92
N ALA A 179 -16.89 -10.21 11.31
CA ALA A 179 -15.68 -9.80 12.01
C ALA A 179 -15.93 -8.72 13.08
N ARG A 180 -16.94 -7.85 12.90
CA ARG A 180 -17.28 -6.77 13.84
C ARG A 180 -17.92 -7.34 15.10
N ALA A 181 -18.90 -8.23 14.95
CA ALA A 181 -19.51 -8.94 16.09
C ALA A 181 -18.44 -9.67 16.92
N LEU A 182 -17.63 -10.52 16.26
CA LEU A 182 -16.57 -11.30 16.92
C LEU A 182 -15.56 -10.43 17.69
N LEU A 183 -15.10 -9.31 17.10
CA LEU A 183 -14.22 -8.37 17.79
C LEU A 183 -14.91 -7.66 18.97
N SER A 184 -16.18 -7.29 18.83
CA SER A 184 -16.94 -6.65 19.92
C SER A 184 -17.20 -7.60 21.11
N GLU A 185 -17.24 -8.90 20.84
CA GLU A 185 -17.35 -9.97 21.83
C GLU A 185 -15.98 -10.42 22.39
N GLY A 186 -14.87 -9.82 21.93
CA GLY A 186 -13.51 -10.16 22.35
C GLY A 186 -13.02 -11.54 21.89
N LYS A 187 -13.65 -12.12 20.86
CA LYS A 187 -13.33 -13.46 20.33
C LYS A 187 -12.18 -13.39 19.32
N GLU A 188 -11.42 -14.48 19.21
CA GLU A 188 -10.45 -14.65 18.13
C GLU A 188 -11.16 -14.65 16.76
N LEU A 189 -10.52 -14.02 15.77
CA LEU A 189 -11.05 -14.00 14.40
C LEU A 189 -10.71 -15.31 13.68
N PRO A 190 -11.70 -16.04 13.14
CA PRO A 190 -11.46 -17.21 12.28
C PRO A 190 -11.00 -16.73 10.89
N LEU A 191 -9.72 -16.38 10.80
CA LEU A 191 -9.08 -15.94 9.56
C LEU A 191 -9.02 -17.08 8.53
N ALA A 192 -9.08 -16.72 7.26
CA ALA A 192 -8.77 -17.64 6.17
C ALA A 192 -7.30 -18.09 6.25
N ILE A 193 -7.10 -19.39 6.35
CA ILE A 193 -5.81 -20.08 6.40
C ILE A 193 -5.79 -21.11 5.28
N VAL A 194 -4.65 -21.26 4.61
CA VAL A 194 -4.39 -22.36 3.67
C VAL A 194 -3.25 -23.20 4.22
N THR A 195 -3.44 -24.52 4.23
CA THR A 195 -2.40 -25.48 4.60
C THR A 195 -1.65 -25.90 3.33
N LEU A 196 -0.33 -25.73 3.30
CA LEU A 196 0.56 -26.22 2.24
C LEU A 196 1.47 -27.30 2.84
N GLY A 197 1.24 -28.56 2.46
CA GLY A 197 1.88 -29.70 3.12
C GLY A 197 1.39 -29.85 4.56
N GLU A 198 2.28 -29.67 5.53
CA GLU A 198 1.97 -29.68 6.97
C GLU A 198 1.92 -28.26 7.57
N GLU A 199 2.19 -27.22 6.77
CA GLU A 199 2.39 -25.85 7.23
C GLU A 199 1.17 -24.95 6.96
N ASN A 200 0.79 -24.14 7.96
CA ASN A 200 -0.35 -23.24 7.88
C ASN A 200 0.07 -21.80 7.57
N PHE A 201 -0.53 -21.21 6.54
CA PHE A 201 -0.30 -19.85 6.08
C PHE A 201 -1.57 -19.02 6.20
N VAL A 202 -1.46 -17.78 6.69
CA VAL A 202 -2.57 -16.82 6.65
C VAL A 202 -2.79 -16.40 5.19
N VAL A 203 -4.05 -16.19 4.80
CA VAL A 203 -4.39 -15.61 3.49
C VAL A 203 -4.72 -14.13 3.63
N ALA A 204 -4.08 -13.29 2.82
CA ALA A 204 -4.43 -11.90 2.65
C ALA A 204 -4.65 -11.57 1.16
N TYR A 205 -5.36 -10.46 0.92
CA TYR A 205 -5.67 -9.97 -0.42
C TYR A 205 -5.15 -8.54 -0.60
N SER A 206 -4.63 -8.23 -1.80
CA SER A 206 -4.16 -6.89 -2.17
C SER A 206 -5.32 -5.91 -2.39
N GLY A 207 -6.50 -6.40 -2.79
CA GLY A 207 -7.64 -5.55 -3.12
C GLY A 207 -8.94 -6.32 -3.38
N GLY A 208 -9.97 -5.58 -3.80
CA GLY A 208 -11.32 -6.09 -4.00
C GLY A 208 -11.42 -7.14 -5.12
N GLU A 209 -10.59 -7.02 -6.15
CA GLU A 209 -10.55 -7.97 -7.27
C GLU A 209 -10.12 -9.37 -6.82
N ALA A 210 -8.99 -9.46 -6.12
CA ALA A 210 -8.42 -10.73 -5.65
C ALA A 210 -9.26 -11.39 -4.54
N LEU A 211 -9.84 -10.57 -3.66
CA LEU A 211 -10.85 -11.02 -2.70
C LEU A 211 -12.05 -11.63 -3.45
N GLY A 212 -12.61 -10.92 -4.43
CA GLY A 212 -13.72 -11.39 -5.26
C GLY A 212 -13.39 -12.65 -6.06
N ALA A 213 -12.15 -12.79 -6.55
CA ALA A 213 -11.68 -13.99 -7.22
C ALA A 213 -11.68 -15.21 -6.29
N SER A 214 -11.20 -15.05 -5.05
CA SER A 214 -11.25 -16.13 -4.05
C SER A 214 -12.67 -16.45 -3.59
N LEU A 215 -13.56 -15.47 -3.46
CA LEU A 215 -14.97 -15.72 -3.14
C LEU A 215 -15.68 -16.52 -4.25
N ARG A 216 -15.43 -16.19 -5.54
CA ARG A 216 -15.95 -16.94 -6.69
C ARG A 216 -15.39 -18.36 -6.78
N ASN A 217 -14.12 -18.56 -6.42
CA ASN A 217 -13.48 -19.88 -6.43
C ASN A 217 -13.99 -20.78 -5.29
N ASP A 218 -14.19 -20.22 -4.09
CA ASP A 218 -14.48 -20.99 -2.89
C ASP A 218 -15.98 -21.15 -2.60
N GLY A 219 -16.85 -20.37 -3.26
CA GLY A 219 -18.31 -20.35 -3.04
C GLY A 219 -18.74 -19.84 -1.67
N ALA A 220 -17.85 -19.18 -0.93
CA ALA A 220 -18.00 -18.91 0.50
C ALA A 220 -18.67 -17.53 0.78
N ASN A 221 -20.00 -17.50 0.76
CA ASN A 221 -20.78 -16.27 0.93
C ASN A 221 -20.77 -15.72 2.38
N ASP A 222 -20.69 -16.57 3.40
CA ASP A 222 -20.74 -16.18 4.82
C ASP A 222 -19.38 -15.68 5.36
N THR A 223 -18.76 -14.69 4.69
CA THR A 223 -17.45 -14.16 5.09
C THR A 223 -17.37 -12.63 5.02
N SER A 224 -16.66 -12.04 5.99
CA SER A 224 -16.34 -10.60 6.03
C SER A 224 -14.90 -10.35 5.57
N ALA A 225 -14.58 -9.13 5.13
CA ALA A 225 -13.22 -8.70 4.82
C ALA A 225 -12.77 -7.58 5.76
N MET A 226 -11.72 -7.83 6.55
CA MET A 226 -11.14 -6.85 7.47
C MET A 226 -9.91 -6.20 6.83
N GLY A 227 -9.91 -4.87 6.72
CA GLY A 227 -8.75 -4.10 6.26
C GLY A 227 -7.77 -3.85 7.41
N GLN A 228 -6.49 -4.16 7.20
CA GLN A 228 -5.40 -3.92 8.16
C GLN A 228 -4.17 -3.34 7.47
N PRO A 229 -3.42 -2.42 8.10
CA PRO A 229 -2.13 -1.98 7.58
C PRO A 229 -1.21 -3.19 7.37
N ALA A 230 -0.50 -3.26 6.26
CA ALA A 230 0.22 -4.48 5.89
C ALA A 230 1.26 -4.92 6.95
N LEU A 231 1.96 -3.96 7.55
CA LEU A 231 2.89 -4.22 8.67
C LEU A 231 2.18 -4.81 9.91
N THR A 232 0.91 -4.48 10.16
CA THR A 232 0.11 -5.08 11.23
C THR A 232 -0.21 -6.55 10.93
N VAL A 233 -0.56 -6.88 9.69
CA VAL A 233 -0.76 -8.27 9.26
C VAL A 233 0.53 -9.08 9.38
N ILE A 234 1.67 -8.55 8.92
CA ILE A 234 2.97 -9.22 9.05
C ILE A 234 3.30 -9.48 10.53
N ARG A 235 3.16 -8.46 11.40
CA ARG A 235 3.39 -8.60 12.86
C ARG A 235 2.44 -9.63 13.50
N TYR A 236 1.19 -9.74 13.06
CA TYR A 236 0.26 -10.78 13.51
C TYR A 236 0.70 -12.18 13.07
N VAL A 237 1.09 -12.36 11.79
CA VAL A 237 1.61 -13.64 11.27
C VAL A 237 2.84 -14.10 12.06
N LEU A 238 3.72 -13.17 12.44
CA LEU A 238 4.92 -13.45 13.23
C LEU A 238 4.64 -13.70 14.72
N ALA A 239 3.60 -13.09 15.29
CA ALA A 239 3.14 -13.39 16.65
C ALA A 239 2.42 -14.76 16.75
N GLY A 240 1.80 -15.22 15.66
CA GLY A 240 1.08 -16.49 15.59
C GLY A 240 1.93 -17.70 15.16
N PRO A 241 1.36 -18.91 15.22
CA PRO A 241 2.00 -20.18 14.86
C PRO A 241 2.02 -20.42 13.33
N TYR A 242 2.18 -19.36 12.54
CA TYR A 242 2.05 -19.40 11.09
C TYR A 242 3.41 -19.50 10.39
N ALA A 243 3.46 -20.29 9.31
CA ALA A 243 4.63 -20.51 8.48
C ALA A 243 4.86 -19.38 7.44
N GLY A 244 3.92 -18.46 7.32
CA GLY A 244 4.00 -17.31 6.42
C GLY A 244 2.64 -16.76 6.02
N LEU A 245 2.64 -16.04 4.89
CA LEU A 245 1.51 -15.32 4.32
C LEU A 245 1.36 -15.69 2.83
N VAL A 246 0.15 -16.05 2.39
CA VAL A 246 -0.20 -16.13 0.97
C VAL A 246 -0.95 -14.86 0.57
N ILE A 247 -0.50 -14.21 -0.50
CA ILE A 247 -1.20 -13.08 -1.11
C ILE A 247 -1.92 -13.57 -2.36
N ASP A 248 -3.19 -13.16 -2.52
CA ASP A 248 -4.00 -13.31 -3.74
C ASP A 248 -4.05 -14.76 -4.31
N PRO A 249 -4.33 -15.80 -3.49
CA PRO A 249 -4.14 -17.21 -3.88
C PRO A 249 -4.90 -17.65 -5.15
N ALA A 250 -6.04 -17.02 -5.44
CA ALA A 250 -6.87 -17.30 -6.61
C ALA A 250 -6.41 -16.58 -7.90
N SER A 251 -5.55 -15.56 -7.79
CA SER A 251 -5.21 -14.63 -8.89
C SER A 251 -4.02 -15.08 -9.74
N ALA A 252 -3.83 -16.39 -9.96
CA ALA A 252 -2.65 -16.91 -10.65
C ALA A 252 -2.51 -16.35 -12.10
N PRO A 253 -1.30 -15.90 -12.53
CA PRO A 253 0.00 -16.02 -11.87
C PRO A 253 0.30 -14.94 -10.82
N ALA A 254 -0.52 -13.88 -10.72
CA ALA A 254 -0.35 -12.72 -9.84
C ALA A 254 -0.64 -13.04 -8.35
N ARG A 255 0.13 -13.96 -7.78
CA ARG A 255 0.04 -14.43 -6.39
C ARG A 255 1.41 -14.77 -5.84
N ILE A 256 1.60 -14.72 -4.52
CA ILE A 256 2.90 -15.06 -3.91
C ILE A 256 2.72 -15.72 -2.54
N VAL A 257 3.66 -16.60 -2.18
CA VAL A 257 3.80 -17.16 -0.82
C VAL A 257 5.07 -16.59 -0.21
N LEU A 258 4.93 -15.82 0.86
CA LEU A 258 6.06 -15.31 1.64
C LEU A 258 6.23 -16.13 2.91
N ARG A 259 7.37 -16.82 2.98
CA ARG A 259 7.79 -17.64 4.12
C ARG A 259 8.12 -16.77 5.34
N ARG A 260 7.95 -17.33 6.53
CA ARG A 260 8.17 -16.67 7.82
C ARG A 260 9.55 -15.99 7.93
N ASP A 261 10.62 -16.63 7.46
CA ASP A 261 11.99 -16.08 7.52
C ASP A 261 12.18 -14.82 6.65
N ILE A 262 11.42 -14.72 5.55
CA ILE A 262 11.34 -13.50 4.74
C ILE A 262 10.60 -12.42 5.52
N LEU A 263 9.44 -12.77 6.12
CA LEU A 263 8.63 -11.84 6.92
C LEU A 263 9.38 -11.30 8.16
N GLU A 264 10.19 -12.12 8.82
CA GLU A 264 11.04 -11.69 9.95
C GLU A 264 12.09 -10.66 9.49
N ARG A 265 12.76 -10.92 8.35
CA ARG A 265 13.69 -9.95 7.72
C ARG A 265 13.00 -8.69 7.17
N MET A 266 11.69 -8.73 6.92
CA MET A 266 10.89 -7.58 6.51
C MET A 266 10.55 -6.64 7.67
N VAL A 267 10.79 -7.03 8.93
CA VAL A 267 10.43 -6.20 10.11
C VAL A 267 11.55 -6.01 11.13
N ASP A 268 12.74 -6.57 10.88
CA ASP A 268 13.90 -6.41 11.77
C ASP A 268 14.59 -5.06 11.58
N GLY A 269 14.78 -4.31 12.68
CA GLY A 269 15.45 -3.01 12.69
C GLY A 269 14.75 -1.86 11.96
N ILE A 270 13.52 -2.03 11.46
CA ILE A 270 12.82 -1.05 10.62
C ILE A 270 12.11 0.05 11.42
N ASP A 271 11.70 1.13 10.74
CA ASP A 271 10.72 2.08 11.28
C ASP A 271 9.39 1.38 11.63
N PRO A 272 8.93 1.40 12.91
CA PRO A 272 7.64 0.84 13.30
C PRO A 272 6.41 1.52 12.66
N ARG A 273 6.58 2.70 12.04
CA ARG A 273 5.53 3.45 11.33
C ARG A 273 5.63 3.39 9.82
N LEU A 274 6.79 3.00 9.27
CA LEU A 274 7.13 3.08 7.84
C LEU A 274 6.81 4.47 7.24
N GLU A 275 7.15 5.53 7.95
CA GLU A 275 6.64 6.89 7.74
C GLU A 275 7.10 7.51 6.42
N ILE A 276 8.41 7.42 6.12
CA ILE A 276 8.96 7.84 4.81
C ILE A 276 8.28 7.04 3.68
N LYS A 277 8.12 5.72 3.86
CA LYS A 277 7.46 4.84 2.88
C LYS A 277 5.97 5.16 2.71
N ALA A 278 5.27 5.57 3.77
CA ALA A 278 3.87 6.02 3.73
C ALA A 278 3.72 7.36 3.00
N LEU A 279 4.68 8.28 3.14
CA LEU A 279 4.72 9.53 2.37
C LEU A 279 4.99 9.30 0.88
N LEU A 280 5.86 8.35 0.53
CA LEU A 280 6.18 8.00 -0.86
C LEU A 280 5.05 7.25 -1.58
N SER A 281 4.29 6.42 -0.85
CA SER A 281 3.10 5.70 -1.36
C SER A 281 1.79 6.49 -1.24
N GLY A 282 1.85 7.71 -0.70
CA GLY A 282 0.74 8.64 -0.64
C GLY A 282 0.54 9.43 -1.94
N GLU A 283 -0.47 10.30 -1.93
CA GLU A 283 -0.68 11.29 -2.99
C GLU A 283 0.42 12.36 -2.92
N ARG A 284 1.05 12.68 -4.05
CA ARG A 284 2.16 13.65 -4.10
C ARG A 284 1.63 15.07 -4.24
N SER A 285 2.13 15.97 -3.40
CA SER A 285 1.83 17.40 -3.42
C SER A 285 3.12 18.23 -3.31
N ALA A 286 3.02 19.54 -3.48
CA ALA A 286 4.14 20.46 -3.25
C ALA A 286 4.69 20.43 -1.80
N ALA A 287 3.94 19.90 -0.83
CA ALA A 287 4.39 19.74 0.55
C ALA A 287 5.14 18.41 0.81
N THR A 288 5.07 17.44 -0.13
CA THR A 288 5.68 16.11 0.07
C THR A 288 7.21 16.15 0.27
N PRO A 289 8.01 16.97 -0.44
CA PRO A 289 9.46 17.06 -0.19
C PRO A 289 9.77 17.49 1.26
N ALA A 290 9.14 18.56 1.75
CA ALA A 290 9.33 19.06 3.10
C ALA A 290 8.87 18.05 4.17
N ALA A 291 7.75 17.35 3.95
CA ALA A 291 7.28 16.29 4.85
C ALA A 291 8.26 15.09 4.93
N VAL A 292 8.88 14.71 3.80
CA VAL A 292 9.89 13.65 3.78
C VAL A 292 11.21 14.13 4.40
N ALA A 293 11.60 15.39 4.20
CA ALA A 293 12.75 16.00 4.88
C ALA A 293 12.56 16.03 6.41
N GLU A 294 11.37 16.38 6.91
CA GLU A 294 11.04 16.30 8.33
C GLU A 294 11.09 14.84 8.84
N ALA A 295 10.55 13.89 8.07
CA ALA A 295 10.58 12.47 8.42
C ALA A 295 12.02 11.91 8.49
N LEU A 296 12.92 12.31 7.59
CA LEU A 296 14.35 11.97 7.64
C LEU A 296 15.05 12.47 8.92
N GLY A 297 14.48 13.48 9.60
CA GLY A 297 14.96 13.96 10.90
C GLY A 297 14.71 13.00 12.07
N ARG A 298 13.79 12.02 11.91
CA ARG A 298 13.25 11.23 13.04
C ARG A 298 12.96 9.75 12.75
N ALA A 299 12.85 9.34 11.48
CA ALA A 299 12.76 7.94 11.07
C ALA A 299 14.14 7.39 10.65
N PRO A 300 14.43 6.11 10.90
CA PRO A 300 15.64 5.48 10.37
C PRO A 300 15.57 5.37 8.85
N PHE A 301 16.71 5.55 8.19
CA PHE A 301 16.87 5.32 6.76
C PHE A 301 18.20 4.62 6.49
N TRP A 302 18.37 4.10 5.28
CA TRP A 302 19.57 3.37 4.87
C TRP A 302 20.21 4.01 3.64
N VAL A 303 21.51 3.80 3.49
CA VAL A 303 22.25 4.04 2.24
C VAL A 303 22.70 2.70 1.66
N ALA A 304 22.73 2.60 0.35
CA ALA A 304 23.37 1.48 -0.33
C ALA A 304 24.90 1.66 -0.27
N VAL A 305 25.64 0.68 0.24
CA VAL A 305 27.11 0.66 0.27
C VAL A 305 27.69 -0.54 -0.45
N SER A 306 28.77 -0.31 -1.20
CA SER A 306 29.55 -1.35 -1.88
C SER A 306 31.05 -1.07 -1.76
N ARG A 307 31.88 -2.10 -1.97
CA ARG A 307 33.34 -1.95 -1.92
C ARG A 307 33.86 -1.41 -3.24
N VAL A 308 34.55 -0.27 -3.20
CA VAL A 308 35.08 0.43 -4.37
C VAL A 308 36.59 0.19 -4.49
N GLY A 309 36.96 -0.65 -5.45
CA GLY A 309 38.35 -1.00 -5.80
C GLY A 309 39.06 -1.91 -4.80
N ASP A 310 40.25 -2.39 -5.19
CA ASP A 310 41.04 -3.39 -4.43
C ASP A 310 41.44 -2.93 -3.02
N ALA A 311 41.42 -1.62 -2.76
CA ALA A 311 41.69 -1.04 -1.46
C ALA A 311 40.53 -1.23 -0.44
N GLY A 312 39.41 -1.85 -0.84
CA GLY A 312 38.33 -2.24 0.07
C GLY A 312 37.55 -1.10 0.72
N ARG A 313 37.74 0.15 0.26
CA ARG A 313 37.00 1.32 0.76
C ARG A 313 35.51 1.17 0.45
N LEU A 314 34.66 1.47 1.43
CA LEU A 314 33.22 1.52 1.22
C LEU A 314 32.87 2.83 0.49
N GLY A 315 32.20 2.71 -0.66
CA GLY A 315 31.50 3.81 -1.31
C GLY A 315 30.02 3.78 -0.95
N VAL A 316 29.39 4.96 -0.97
CA VAL A 316 27.93 5.11 -0.93
C VAL A 316 27.42 5.22 -2.36
N ALA A 317 26.25 4.66 -2.66
CA ALA A 317 25.63 4.80 -3.96
C ALA A 317 25.24 6.26 -4.25
N GLU A 318 25.75 6.78 -5.38
CA GLU A 318 25.40 8.11 -5.90
C GLU A 318 24.64 7.98 -7.21
N ALA A 319 23.52 8.67 -7.27
CA ALA A 319 22.74 8.95 -8.44
C ALA A 319 23.33 10.13 -9.23
N ARG A 320 23.29 10.08 -10.57
CA ARG A 320 23.65 11.21 -11.44
C ARG A 320 22.59 11.48 -12.50
N THR A 321 22.23 12.74 -12.66
CA THR A 321 21.31 13.21 -13.72
C THR A 321 22.03 13.34 -15.06
N ALA A 322 21.31 13.58 -16.16
CA ALA A 322 21.91 13.79 -17.48
C ALA A 322 22.71 15.10 -17.52
N GLU A 323 22.31 16.05 -16.68
CA GLU A 323 22.89 17.37 -16.45
C GLU A 323 24.16 17.30 -15.55
N GLY A 324 24.44 16.14 -14.95
CA GLY A 324 25.63 15.88 -14.14
C GLY A 324 25.49 16.17 -12.64
N GLU A 325 24.30 16.53 -12.17
CA GLU A 325 24.02 16.70 -10.74
C GLU A 325 24.20 15.38 -9.99
N ARG A 326 24.72 15.44 -8.75
CA ARG A 326 24.93 14.26 -7.90
C ARG A 326 23.92 14.24 -6.76
N PHE A 327 23.27 13.11 -6.56
CA PHE A 327 22.37 12.89 -5.42
C PHE A 327 22.80 11.63 -4.66
N VAL A 328 22.71 11.65 -3.32
CA VAL A 328 22.91 10.43 -2.52
C VAL A 328 21.65 9.59 -2.56
N GLU A 329 21.79 8.29 -2.80
CA GLU A 329 20.65 7.36 -2.75
C GLU A 329 20.35 6.93 -1.30
N LEU A 330 19.16 7.29 -0.83
CA LEU A 330 18.58 6.87 0.44
C LEU A 330 17.47 5.86 0.22
N PHE A 331 17.27 5.02 1.23
CA PHE A 331 16.28 3.96 1.24
C PHE A 331 15.45 4.07 2.52
N SER A 332 14.12 4.03 2.36
CA SER A 332 13.19 4.00 3.49
C SER A 332 13.08 2.61 4.13
N HIS A 333 13.64 1.60 3.46
CA HIS A 333 13.64 0.22 3.93
C HIS A 333 14.85 -0.58 3.38
N PRO A 334 15.53 -1.44 4.16
CA PRO A 334 16.71 -2.20 3.71
C PRO A 334 16.51 -2.98 2.40
N LEU A 335 15.31 -3.56 2.22
CA LEU A 335 14.98 -4.38 1.05
C LEU A 335 14.93 -3.59 -0.28
N GLU A 336 14.77 -2.27 -0.25
CA GLU A 336 14.77 -1.45 -1.47
C GLU A 336 16.14 -1.48 -2.15
N ALA A 337 17.22 -1.29 -1.36
CA ALA A 337 18.60 -1.38 -1.85
C ALA A 337 18.93 -2.78 -2.40
N VAL A 338 18.43 -3.84 -1.74
CA VAL A 338 18.65 -5.24 -2.16
C VAL A 338 17.83 -5.57 -3.42
N ALA A 339 16.63 -5.01 -3.57
CA ALA A 339 15.75 -5.19 -4.74
C ALA A 339 16.16 -4.39 -5.99
N LEU A 340 17.20 -3.53 -5.90
CA LEU A 340 17.88 -2.97 -7.07
C LEU A 340 18.87 -3.95 -7.73
N GLY A 341 19.18 -5.08 -7.09
CA GLY A 341 20.01 -6.15 -7.67
C GLY A 341 21.49 -5.82 -7.88
N ARG A 342 21.95 -4.63 -7.45
CA ARG A 342 23.34 -4.15 -7.68
C ARG A 342 24.40 -4.84 -6.80
N GLY A 343 23.99 -5.62 -5.81
CA GLY A 343 24.89 -6.26 -4.84
C GLY A 343 25.31 -5.37 -3.66
N ASP A 344 24.87 -4.10 -3.65
CA ASP A 344 25.03 -3.20 -2.50
C ASP A 344 24.43 -3.80 -1.23
N GLN A 345 24.98 -3.42 -0.07
CA GLN A 345 24.43 -3.74 1.23
C GLN A 345 23.75 -2.49 1.82
N PRO A 346 22.57 -2.61 2.45
CA PRO A 346 21.96 -1.48 3.16
C PRO A 346 22.71 -1.22 4.47
N ALA A 347 23.31 -0.04 4.61
CA ALA A 347 23.89 0.45 5.86
C ALA A 347 22.98 1.53 6.47
N PRO A 348 22.64 1.45 7.78
CA PRO A 348 21.79 2.46 8.42
C PRO A 348 22.51 3.81 8.49
N MET A 349 21.75 4.89 8.29
CA MET A 349 22.20 6.27 8.41
C MET A 349 21.19 7.10 9.21
N ASN A 350 21.64 8.19 9.83
CA ASN A 350 20.78 9.15 10.52
C ASN A 350 20.93 10.59 9.98
N ALA A 351 20.05 11.49 10.41
CA ALA A 351 20.03 12.89 10.02
C ALA A 351 21.38 13.60 10.21
N GLU A 352 22.04 13.41 11.35
CA GLU A 352 23.34 14.04 11.66
C GLU A 352 24.43 13.60 10.68
N GLN A 353 24.50 12.30 10.37
CA GLN A 353 25.44 11.72 9.43
C GLN A 353 25.20 12.22 8.00
N LEU A 354 23.94 12.31 7.57
CA LEU A 354 23.55 12.86 6.28
C LEU A 354 23.89 14.35 6.17
N ALA A 355 23.50 15.16 7.16
CA ALA A 355 23.82 16.58 7.22
C ALA A 355 25.34 16.84 7.32
N LYS A 356 26.10 15.92 7.90
CA LYS A 356 27.57 15.95 7.90
C LYS A 356 28.15 15.60 6.53
N ALA A 357 27.62 14.59 5.83
CA ALA A 357 28.04 14.22 4.48
C ALA A 357 27.77 15.35 3.46
N LEU A 358 26.58 15.94 3.48
CA LEU A 358 26.21 17.07 2.61
C LEU A 358 27.10 18.30 2.87
N ARG A 359 27.48 18.58 4.12
CA ARG A 359 28.44 19.65 4.44
C ARG A 359 29.89 19.33 4.03
N ALA A 360 30.26 18.05 3.95
CA ALA A 360 31.62 17.63 3.59
C ALA A 360 31.87 17.64 2.08
N ASP A 361 30.84 17.37 1.26
CA ASP A 361 30.91 17.47 -0.20
C ASP A 361 29.87 18.47 -0.73
N PRO A 362 30.28 19.69 -1.14
CA PRO A 362 29.38 20.69 -1.72
C PRO A 362 28.92 20.33 -3.14
N GLY A 363 29.55 19.35 -3.79
CA GLY A 363 29.17 18.84 -5.10
C GLY A 363 28.05 17.80 -5.08
N ILE A 364 27.34 17.63 -3.96
CA ILE A 364 26.11 16.83 -3.84
C ILE A 364 24.91 17.78 -3.84
N THR A 365 24.07 17.71 -4.88
CA THR A 365 22.89 18.57 -5.07
C THR A 365 21.77 18.26 -4.07
N GLY A 366 21.65 17.02 -3.62
CA GLY A 366 20.60 16.60 -2.69
C GLY A 366 20.56 15.08 -2.48
N VAL A 367 19.37 14.54 -2.25
CA VAL A 367 19.12 13.11 -2.07
C VAL A 367 18.01 12.58 -2.98
N ILE A 368 18.03 11.28 -3.27
CA ILE A 368 16.91 10.53 -3.87
C ILE A 368 16.50 9.45 -2.88
N ILE A 369 15.21 9.36 -2.54
CA ILE A 369 14.67 8.34 -1.63
C ILE A 369 13.87 7.28 -2.41
N ASP A 370 14.04 6.00 -2.06
CA ASP A 370 13.54 4.79 -2.74
C ASP A 370 13.71 4.84 -4.27
N PRO A 371 14.96 4.84 -4.81
CA PRO A 371 15.23 4.79 -6.24
C PRO A 371 14.48 3.69 -7.02
N ALA A 372 14.03 2.62 -6.37
CA ALA A 372 13.24 1.56 -7.00
C ALA A 372 11.75 1.92 -7.21
N GLY A 373 11.29 3.05 -6.68
CA GLY A 373 9.98 3.65 -6.95
C GLY A 373 8.86 3.19 -5.99
N PRO A 374 8.04 4.11 -5.43
CA PRO A 374 7.92 5.54 -5.76
C PRO A 374 9.09 6.39 -5.24
N TRP A 375 9.83 7.05 -6.13
CA TRP A 375 11.01 7.84 -5.74
C TRP A 375 10.70 9.33 -5.61
N ILE A 376 11.44 10.04 -4.76
CA ILE A 376 11.41 11.50 -4.68
C ILE A 376 12.83 12.08 -4.64
N ARG A 377 13.04 13.22 -5.31
CA ARG A 377 14.24 14.06 -5.17
C ARG A 377 13.97 15.11 -4.10
N ILE A 378 14.95 15.38 -3.26
CA ILE A 378 14.92 16.49 -2.31
C ILE A 378 16.25 17.24 -2.45
N HIS A 379 16.18 18.53 -2.75
CA HIS A 379 17.37 19.36 -2.95
C HIS A 379 17.95 19.80 -1.60
N ARG A 380 19.23 20.22 -1.60
CA ARG A 380 19.96 20.65 -0.40
C ARG A 380 19.19 21.67 0.44
N ASP A 381 18.50 22.61 -0.22
CA ASP A 381 17.78 23.72 0.40
C ASP A 381 16.56 23.23 1.21
N ASP A 382 15.87 22.19 0.74
CA ASP A 382 14.76 21.53 1.47
C ASP A 382 15.27 20.70 2.67
N LEU A 383 16.56 20.38 2.72
CA LEU A 383 17.20 19.56 3.76
C LEU A 383 17.81 20.39 4.91
N GLU A 384 17.70 21.73 4.88
CA GLU A 384 18.29 22.60 5.92
C GLU A 384 17.79 22.26 7.34
N ALA A 385 16.56 21.77 7.48
CA ALA A 385 16.00 21.30 8.75
C ALA A 385 16.82 20.16 9.40
N LEU A 386 17.54 19.34 8.61
CA LEU A 386 18.42 18.29 9.12
C LEU A 386 19.77 18.81 9.65
N ALA A 387 20.11 20.07 9.38
CA ALA A 387 21.35 20.70 9.80
C ALA A 387 21.26 21.42 11.16
N ALA A 388 20.04 21.60 11.69
CA ALA A 388 19.82 22.12 13.03
C ALA A 388 20.16 21.06 14.11
N PRO A 389 20.90 21.41 15.17
CA PRO A 389 21.02 20.53 16.34
C PRO A 389 19.68 20.48 17.09
N ALA A 390 19.33 19.28 17.57
CA ALA A 390 18.16 19.03 18.41
C ALA A 390 18.37 19.41 19.89
#